data_AF-A0A2A9P963-F1
#
_entry.id   AF-A0A2A9P963-F1
#
_cell.length_a   1.000
_cell.length_b   1.000
_cell.length_c   1.000
_cell.angle_alpha   90.00
_cell.angle_beta   90.00
_cell.angle_gamma   90.00
#
_symmetry.space_group_name_H-M   'P 1'
#
loop_
_entity.id
_entity.type
_entity.pdbx_description
1 polymer ?
#
loop_
_entity_poly.entity_id
_entity_poly.type
_entity_poly.pdbx_seq_one_letter_code
_entity_poly.pdbx_strand_id
1 'polypeptide(L)'
;MLPHRSNVLDRIFNRYSSTIAASFYGHTHMDHFEISYSDYTKKTTGNALLTSYIAPSLTPTSGMPSFRVNDVDPDTFAVVDATTYIANMTSPDFQKGPIWTKLYSTKEAYRAKIKPPVTDAKAELTPAFWHDLTEAMGEDDDLFDAYMSRKSGGWKTSTCRGDCQTAELCELRAGRSEELCPEEPWGFGLRRRQLSEQRAKHDECGRSAISLSFEAFASKDRML
;
A
#
# COMPACT_ATOMS: atom_id res chain seq x y z
N MET A 1 -12.52 -5.84 -6.39
CA MET A 1 -13.90 -6.02 -5.84
C MET A 1 -14.88 -6.08 -7.01
N LEU A 2 -16.05 -6.73 -6.91
CA LEU A 2 -17.04 -6.64 -8.01
C LEU A 2 -17.59 -5.21 -8.07
N PRO A 3 -17.78 -4.60 -9.26
CA PRO A 3 -18.16 -3.19 -9.42
C PRO A 3 -19.31 -2.78 -8.49
N HIS A 4 -20.41 -3.53 -8.51
CA HIS A 4 -21.58 -3.25 -7.68
C HIS A 4 -21.28 -3.15 -6.18
N ARG A 5 -20.47 -4.05 -5.61
CA ARG A 5 -20.16 -4.03 -4.17
C ARG A 5 -19.27 -2.84 -3.82
N SER A 6 -18.31 -2.53 -4.71
CA SER A 6 -17.42 -1.38 -4.54
C SER A 6 -18.19 -0.07 -4.59
N ASN A 7 -19.12 0.06 -5.52
CA ASN A 7 -20.01 1.22 -5.61
C ASN A 7 -20.85 1.42 -4.34
N VAL A 8 -21.43 0.35 -3.80
CA VAL A 8 -22.23 0.43 -2.57
C VAL A 8 -21.37 0.87 -1.39
N LEU A 9 -20.15 0.35 -1.26
CA LEU A 9 -19.21 0.76 -0.22
C LEU A 9 -18.80 2.24 -0.37
N ASP A 10 -18.49 2.69 -1.57
CA ASP A 10 -18.16 4.10 -1.88
C ASP A 10 -19.31 5.05 -1.53
N ARG A 11 -20.58 4.64 -1.73
CA ARG A 11 -21.75 5.41 -1.28
C ARG A 11 -21.84 5.53 0.24
N ILE A 12 -21.43 4.49 0.98
CA ILE A 12 -21.37 4.53 2.45
C ILE A 12 -20.29 5.53 2.88
N PHE A 13 -19.11 5.50 2.26
CA PHE A 13 -18.05 6.48 2.53
C PHE A 13 -18.53 7.90 2.27
N ASN A 14 -19.18 8.14 1.13
CA ASN A 14 -19.78 9.43 0.80
C ASN A 14 -20.80 9.91 1.85
N ARG A 15 -21.69 9.01 2.29
CA ARG A 15 -22.76 9.35 3.24
C ARG A 15 -22.23 9.63 4.66
N TYR A 16 -21.15 8.97 5.06
CA TYR A 16 -20.61 9.00 6.42
C TYR A 16 -19.19 9.58 6.48
N SER A 17 -18.81 10.41 5.50
CA SER A 17 -17.46 11.00 5.41
C SER A 17 -17.09 11.89 6.61
N SER A 18 -18.08 12.45 7.31
CA SER A 18 -17.86 13.19 8.56
C SER A 18 -17.72 12.30 9.81
N THR A 19 -17.85 10.98 9.67
CA THR A 19 -17.79 10.02 10.77
C THR A 19 -16.67 9.00 10.59
N ILE A 20 -16.41 8.57 9.36
CA ILE A 20 -15.34 7.63 9.04
C ILE A 20 -14.04 8.40 8.84
N ALA A 21 -13.10 8.29 9.79
CA ALA A 21 -11.81 8.98 9.71
C ALA A 21 -10.85 8.36 8.68
N ALA A 22 -10.81 7.03 8.59
CA ALA A 22 -9.95 6.29 7.65
C ALA A 22 -10.46 4.86 7.46
N SER A 23 -9.95 4.18 6.43
CA SER A 23 -10.16 2.72 6.27
C SER A 23 -8.83 2.00 6.05
N PHE A 24 -8.74 0.75 6.48
CA PHE A 24 -7.49 -0.03 6.48
C PHE A 24 -7.72 -1.38 5.80
N TYR A 25 -6.86 -1.71 4.84
CA TYR A 25 -6.91 -2.92 4.03
C TYR A 25 -5.53 -3.57 3.90
N GLY A 26 -5.49 -4.70 3.19
CA GLY A 26 -4.28 -5.41 2.82
C GLY A 26 -4.47 -6.08 1.46
N HIS A 27 -4.21 -7.39 1.38
CA HIS A 27 -4.40 -8.24 0.20
C HIS A 27 -3.43 -8.01 -0.97
N THR A 28 -3.05 -6.77 -1.29
CA THR A 28 -2.13 -6.49 -2.41
C THR A 28 -0.67 -6.85 -2.12
N HIS A 29 -0.35 -7.02 -0.84
CA HIS A 29 1.00 -7.26 -0.30
C HIS A 29 1.97 -6.08 -0.48
N MET A 30 1.49 -4.93 -0.96
CA MET A 30 2.29 -3.74 -1.23
C MET A 30 1.87 -2.59 -0.31
N ASP A 31 2.79 -1.64 -0.06
CA ASP A 31 2.56 -0.44 0.74
C ASP A 31 1.98 0.68 -0.16
N HIS A 32 0.66 0.88 -0.12
CA HIS A 32 0.03 1.96 -0.89
C HIS A 32 -1.28 2.44 -0.25
N PHE A 33 -2.02 3.27 -0.97
CA PHE A 33 -3.30 3.82 -0.55
C PHE A 33 -4.24 3.96 -1.74
N GLU A 34 -5.51 4.20 -1.48
CA GLU A 34 -6.50 4.59 -2.48
C GLU A 34 -7.34 5.74 -1.92
N ILE A 35 -7.69 6.71 -2.75
CA ILE A 35 -8.52 7.85 -2.37
C ILE A 35 -9.92 7.66 -2.95
N SER A 36 -10.93 7.76 -2.08
CA SER A 36 -12.33 7.88 -2.49
C SER A 36 -12.72 9.34 -2.61
N TYR A 37 -13.53 9.67 -3.62
CA TYR A 37 -13.94 11.03 -3.94
C TYR A 37 -15.45 11.19 -3.89
N SER A 38 -15.91 12.42 -3.67
CA SER A 38 -17.34 12.74 -3.78
C SER A 38 -17.81 12.84 -5.22
N ASP A 39 -16.91 13.21 -6.12
CA ASP A 39 -17.14 13.31 -7.56
C ASP A 39 -15.90 12.82 -8.31
N TYR A 40 -16.00 11.62 -8.86
CA TYR A 40 -14.91 11.01 -9.62
C TYR A 40 -14.74 11.59 -11.03
N THR A 41 -15.71 12.37 -11.55
CA THR A 41 -15.56 13.05 -12.84
C THR A 41 -14.51 14.17 -12.79
N LYS A 42 -14.23 14.69 -11.59
CA LYS A 42 -13.23 15.71 -11.31
C LYS A 42 -12.54 15.42 -9.98
N LYS A 43 -11.52 14.57 -9.99
CA LYS A 43 -10.72 14.25 -8.80
C LYS A 43 -9.87 15.48 -8.42
N THR A 44 -10.11 16.06 -7.26
CA THR A 44 -9.44 17.27 -6.76
C THR A 44 -9.17 17.16 -5.26
N THR A 45 -8.29 18.02 -4.73
CA THR A 45 -8.04 18.15 -3.29
C THR A 45 -9.33 18.40 -2.50
N GLY A 46 -10.22 19.24 -3.03
CA GLY A 46 -11.43 19.67 -2.33
C GLY A 46 -12.56 18.64 -2.28
N ASN A 47 -12.46 17.57 -3.06
CA ASN A 47 -13.48 16.51 -3.09
C ASN A 47 -12.93 15.11 -2.78
N ALA A 48 -11.67 15.01 -2.36
CA ALA A 48 -11.14 13.82 -1.70
C ALA A 48 -11.85 13.63 -0.35
N LEU A 49 -12.43 12.44 -0.12
CA LEU A 49 -13.31 12.19 1.03
C LEU A 49 -12.76 11.21 2.05
N LEU A 50 -12.07 10.16 1.58
CA LEU A 50 -11.58 9.10 2.46
C LEU A 50 -10.28 8.54 1.90
N THR A 51 -9.32 8.30 2.78
CA THR A 51 -8.13 7.51 2.45
C THR A 51 -8.32 6.07 2.93
N SER A 52 -8.16 5.16 1.98
CA SER A 52 -8.01 3.73 2.20
C SER A 52 -6.52 3.43 2.29
N TYR A 53 -6.05 3.01 3.46
CA TYR A 53 -4.65 2.63 3.68
C TYR A 53 -4.49 1.13 3.38
N ILE A 54 -3.65 0.78 2.40
CA ILE A 54 -3.33 -0.60 2.09
C ILE A 54 -1.97 -0.93 2.71
N ALA A 55 -1.99 -1.77 3.75
CA ALA A 55 -0.79 -2.19 4.45
C ALA A 55 -0.03 -3.27 3.66
N PRO A 56 1.32 -3.27 3.72
CA PRO A 56 2.12 -4.31 3.10
C PRO A 56 1.99 -5.64 3.86
N SER A 57 2.57 -6.72 3.33
CA SER A 57 2.49 -8.05 3.94
C SER A 57 3.73 -8.46 4.72
N LEU A 58 3.50 -9.27 5.76
CA LEU A 58 4.57 -10.05 6.42
C LEU A 58 5.13 -11.14 5.50
N THR A 59 4.32 -11.66 4.57
CA THR A 59 4.73 -12.70 3.64
C THR A 59 5.67 -12.14 2.56
N PRO A 60 6.85 -12.73 2.32
CA PRO A 60 7.85 -12.21 1.39
C PRO A 60 7.60 -12.52 -0.09
N THR A 61 6.34 -12.50 -0.55
CA THR A 61 6.05 -12.84 -1.97
C THR A 61 6.21 -11.66 -2.91
N SER A 62 6.06 -10.44 -2.39
CA SER A 62 5.93 -9.21 -3.18
C SER A 62 6.91 -8.12 -2.75
N GLY A 63 7.66 -8.34 -1.68
CA GLY A 63 8.61 -7.38 -1.12
C GLY A 63 9.30 -7.94 0.12
N MET A 64 10.04 -7.09 0.82
CA MET A 64 10.51 -7.41 2.16
C MET A 64 9.31 -7.65 3.10
N PRO A 65 9.37 -8.63 4.03
CA PRO A 65 8.41 -8.74 5.11
C PRO A 65 8.24 -7.40 5.80
N SER A 66 7.01 -6.93 5.90
CA SER A 66 6.71 -5.58 6.35
C SER A 66 5.47 -5.53 7.23
N PHE A 67 5.44 -4.59 8.16
CA PHE A 67 4.24 -4.19 8.88
C PHE A 67 4.19 -2.67 9.06
N ARG A 68 3.00 -2.14 9.34
CA ARG A 68 2.78 -0.71 9.55
C ARG A 68 2.23 -0.45 10.96
N VAL A 69 2.71 0.62 11.58
CA VAL A 69 2.16 1.20 12.81
C VAL A 69 1.53 2.54 12.43
N ASN A 70 0.24 2.70 12.71
CA ASN A 70 -0.46 3.96 12.49
C ASN A 70 -0.60 4.70 13.81
N ASP A 71 -0.14 5.95 13.86
CA ASP A 71 -0.36 6.85 14.98
C ASP A 71 -1.71 7.55 14.79
N VAL A 72 -2.62 7.36 15.75
CA VAL A 72 -3.99 7.84 15.67
C VAL A 72 -4.26 8.78 16.82
N ASP A 73 -4.86 9.94 16.52
CA ASP A 73 -5.29 10.89 17.53
C ASP A 73 -6.46 10.31 18.34
N PRO A 74 -6.39 10.27 19.68
CA PRO A 74 -7.37 9.56 20.50
C PRO A 74 -8.74 10.25 20.58
N ASP A 75 -8.82 11.54 20.28
CA ASP A 75 -10.04 12.33 20.40
C ASP A 75 -10.78 12.43 19.05
N THR A 76 -10.04 12.59 17.97
CA THR A 76 -10.58 12.77 16.61
C THR A 76 -10.56 11.50 15.77
N PHE A 77 -9.80 10.47 16.19
CA PHE A 77 -9.52 9.26 15.42
C PHE A 77 -8.80 9.51 14.09
N ALA A 78 -8.27 10.72 13.89
CA ALA A 78 -7.47 11.08 12.74
C ALA A 78 -6.17 10.27 12.69
N VAL A 79 -5.79 9.80 11.50
CA VAL A 79 -4.46 9.22 11.28
C VAL A 79 -3.44 10.35 11.21
N VAL A 80 -2.56 10.43 12.20
CA VAL A 80 -1.56 11.50 12.33
C VAL A 80 -0.26 11.12 11.62
N ASP A 81 0.14 9.85 11.68
CA ASP A 81 1.28 9.35 10.93
C ASP A 81 1.14 7.84 10.67
N ALA A 82 1.90 7.33 9.72
CA ALA A 82 2.01 5.91 9.43
C ALA A 82 3.49 5.57 9.23
N THR A 83 4.01 4.68 10.09
CA THR A 83 5.39 4.21 10.06
C THR A 83 5.44 2.76 9.61
N THR A 84 6.15 2.50 8.51
CA THR A 84 6.35 1.14 7.99
C THR A 84 7.71 0.60 8.44
N TYR A 85 7.72 -0.64 8.90
CA TYR A 85 8.92 -1.40 9.29
C TYR A 85 9.12 -2.57 8.33
N ILE A 86 10.37 -2.87 8.01
CA ILE A 86 10.77 -3.99 7.14
C ILE A 86 11.73 -4.91 7.87
N ALA A 87 11.77 -6.17 7.46
CA ALA A 87 12.84 -7.09 7.80
C ALA A 87 13.66 -7.42 6.55
N ASN A 88 14.97 -7.18 6.60
CA ASN A 88 15.83 -7.39 5.45
C ASN A 88 16.15 -8.88 5.24
N MET A 89 15.55 -9.48 4.22
CA MET A 89 15.77 -10.89 3.87
C MET A 89 17.14 -11.19 3.28
N THR A 90 17.86 -10.18 2.76
CA THR A 90 19.22 -10.39 2.24
C THR A 90 20.24 -10.51 3.36
N SER A 91 19.85 -10.19 4.60
CA SER A 91 20.71 -10.39 5.77
C SER A 91 20.98 -11.88 5.99
N PRO A 92 22.24 -12.30 6.22
CA PRO A 92 22.56 -13.68 6.56
C PRO A 92 21.91 -14.14 7.87
N ASP A 93 21.52 -13.20 8.74
CA ASP A 93 20.88 -13.49 10.02
C ASP A 93 19.35 -13.57 9.94
N PHE A 94 18.73 -13.30 8.79
CA PHE A 94 17.27 -13.27 8.66
C PHE A 94 16.61 -14.58 9.13
N GLN A 95 17.22 -15.74 8.81
CA GLN A 95 16.73 -17.06 9.20
C GLN A 95 16.98 -17.40 10.69
N LYS A 96 17.82 -16.64 11.39
CA LYS A 96 18.01 -16.77 12.85
C LYS A 96 16.96 -15.98 13.63
N GLY A 97 16.39 -14.97 13.00
CA GLY A 97 15.35 -14.10 13.54
C GLY A 97 15.32 -12.79 12.75
N PRO A 98 14.16 -12.36 12.22
CA PRO A 98 14.09 -11.13 11.45
C PRO A 98 14.39 -9.92 12.35
N ILE A 99 15.35 -9.09 11.92
CA ILE A 99 15.60 -7.78 12.53
C ILE A 99 14.71 -6.77 11.81
N TRP A 100 13.80 -6.15 12.57
CA TRP A 100 12.89 -5.14 12.06
C TRP A 100 13.52 -3.75 12.13
N THR A 101 13.54 -3.05 11.01
CA THR A 101 14.06 -1.69 10.90
C THR A 101 13.01 -0.77 10.31
N LYS A 102 12.94 0.48 10.78
CA LYS A 102 12.06 1.50 10.21
C LYS A 102 12.46 1.73 8.75
N LEU A 103 11.50 1.57 7.83
CA LEU A 103 11.67 1.93 6.43
C LEU A 103 11.42 3.42 6.23
N TYR A 104 10.25 3.90 6.68
CA TYR A 104 9.90 5.33 6.60
C TYR A 104 8.74 5.66 7.55
N SER A 105 8.59 6.95 7.88
CA SER A 105 7.35 7.55 8.35
C SER A 105 6.75 8.39 7.22
N THR A 106 5.42 8.36 7.09
CA THR A 106 4.70 9.10 6.04
C THR A 106 4.96 10.60 6.17
N LYS A 107 4.83 11.14 7.39
CA LYS A 107 5.13 12.56 7.63
C LYS A 107 6.57 12.90 7.34
N GLU A 108 7.52 12.07 7.79
CA GLU A 108 8.94 12.29 7.51
C GLU A 108 9.23 12.34 6.00
N ALA A 109 8.63 11.43 5.22
CA ALA A 109 8.88 11.32 3.79
C ALA A 109 8.18 12.41 2.95
N TYR A 110 6.94 12.79 3.33
CA TYR A 110 6.04 13.47 2.39
C TYR A 110 5.53 14.84 2.85
N ARG A 111 5.57 15.17 4.15
CA ARG A 111 4.93 16.41 4.65
C ARG A 111 5.44 17.71 4.01
N ALA A 112 6.71 17.74 3.63
CA ALA A 112 7.36 18.90 3.01
C ALA A 112 7.31 18.86 1.47
N LYS A 113 6.75 17.80 0.89
CA LYS A 113 6.70 17.56 -0.56
C LYS A 113 5.42 18.05 -1.22
N ILE A 114 4.36 18.24 -0.43
CA ILE A 114 3.09 18.80 -0.89
C ILE A 114 2.98 20.31 -0.63
N LYS A 115 2.03 20.97 -1.29
CA LYS A 115 1.80 22.42 -1.17
C LYS A 115 0.35 22.70 -0.75
N PRO A 116 0.12 23.38 0.39
CA PRO A 116 1.10 23.81 1.37
C PRO A 116 1.70 22.62 2.15
N PRO A 117 2.95 22.73 2.64
CA PRO A 117 3.55 21.67 3.43
C PRO A 117 2.83 21.53 4.78
N VAL A 118 2.72 20.31 5.28
CA VAL A 118 2.19 20.03 6.63
C VAL A 118 3.31 20.24 7.65
N THR A 119 3.18 21.30 8.44
CA THR A 119 4.19 21.68 9.44
C THR A 119 3.85 21.16 10.84
N ASP A 120 2.57 21.02 11.17
CA ASP A 120 2.13 20.51 12.45
C ASP A 120 2.33 18.98 12.56
N ALA A 121 3.09 18.57 13.57
CA ALA A 121 3.35 17.17 13.89
C ALA A 121 2.07 16.40 14.26
N LYS A 122 1.01 17.08 14.72
CA LYS A 122 -0.29 16.48 15.07
C LYS A 122 -1.36 16.58 13.99
N ALA A 123 -1.12 17.32 12.91
CA ALA A 123 -2.09 17.45 11.83
C ALA A 123 -2.44 16.08 11.21
N GLU A 124 -3.70 15.90 10.87
CA GLU A 124 -4.17 14.69 10.18
C GLU A 124 -3.54 14.54 8.79
N LEU A 125 -3.26 13.29 8.40
CA LEU A 125 -2.99 12.89 7.02
C LEU A 125 -4.31 12.77 6.25
N THR A 126 -4.93 13.92 5.96
CA THR A 126 -6.26 14.01 5.36
C THR A 126 -6.32 13.42 3.95
N PRO A 127 -7.51 13.09 3.42
CA PRO A 127 -7.67 12.71 2.00
C PRO A 127 -7.09 13.75 1.03
N ALA A 128 -7.20 15.03 1.37
CA ALA A 128 -6.57 16.13 0.64
C ALA A 128 -5.04 16.02 0.60
N PHE A 129 -4.40 15.72 1.75
CA PHE A 129 -2.95 15.47 1.81
C PHE A 129 -2.51 14.37 0.82
N TRP A 130 -3.25 13.26 0.79
CA TRP A 130 -2.93 12.14 -0.10
C TRP A 130 -3.17 12.49 -1.57
N HIS A 131 -4.21 13.26 -1.88
CA HIS A 131 -4.44 13.77 -3.24
C HIS A 131 -3.29 14.69 -3.67
N ASP A 132 -2.91 15.67 -2.86
CA ASP A 132 -1.82 16.59 -3.16
C ASP A 132 -0.48 15.86 -3.32
N LEU A 133 -0.26 14.78 -2.56
CA LEU A 133 0.90 13.91 -2.74
C LEU A 133 0.92 13.26 -4.12
N THR A 134 -0.23 12.76 -4.60
CA THR A 134 -0.30 12.20 -5.96
C THR A 134 -0.07 13.25 -7.05
N GLU A 135 -0.50 14.51 -6.85
CA GLU A 135 -0.19 15.60 -7.78
C GLU A 135 1.32 15.91 -7.77
N ALA A 136 1.91 16.04 -6.58
CA ALA A 136 3.34 16.29 -6.42
C ALA A 136 4.20 15.17 -7.06
N MET A 137 3.78 13.90 -6.94
CA MET A 137 4.44 12.77 -7.59
C MET A 137 4.29 12.77 -9.12
N GLY A 138 3.26 13.43 -9.67
CA GLY A 138 3.13 13.63 -11.11
C GLY A 138 4.08 14.69 -11.66
N GLU A 139 4.56 15.60 -10.81
CA GLU A 139 5.47 16.70 -11.16
C GLU A 139 6.93 16.43 -10.79
N ASP A 140 7.19 15.57 -9.79
CA ASP A 140 8.51 15.25 -9.25
C ASP A 140 8.81 13.75 -9.40
N ASP A 141 9.65 13.46 -10.40
CA ASP A 141 10.06 12.11 -10.76
C ASP A 141 10.84 11.39 -9.66
N ASP A 142 11.65 12.10 -8.87
CA ASP A 142 12.42 11.53 -7.76
C ASP A 142 11.50 11.18 -6.60
N LEU A 143 10.49 12.02 -6.35
CA LEU A 143 9.46 11.75 -5.35
C LEU A 143 8.66 10.48 -5.71
N PHE A 144 8.27 10.34 -6.98
CA PHE A 144 7.58 9.15 -7.47
C PHE A 144 8.44 7.89 -7.37
N ASP A 145 9.71 7.94 -7.78
CA ASP A 145 10.63 6.80 -7.65
C ASP A 145 10.83 6.39 -6.18
N ALA A 146 10.94 7.37 -5.28
CA ALA A 146 11.02 7.09 -3.85
C ALA A 146 9.74 6.44 -3.31
N TYR A 147 8.56 6.84 -3.81
CA TYR A 147 7.30 6.18 -3.50
C TYR A 147 7.27 4.73 -4.02
N MET A 148 7.62 4.49 -5.29
CA MET A 148 7.65 3.14 -5.88
C MET A 148 8.62 2.20 -5.15
N SER A 149 9.76 2.75 -4.68
CA SER A 149 10.69 2.01 -3.83
C SER A 149 10.05 1.60 -2.50
N ARG A 150 9.35 2.52 -1.82
CA ARG A 150 8.64 2.22 -0.57
C ARG A 150 7.48 1.25 -0.76
N LYS A 151 6.74 1.35 -1.87
CA LYS A 151 5.61 0.47 -2.20
C LYS A 151 5.97 -1.01 -2.17
N SER A 152 7.17 -1.33 -2.66
CA SER A 152 7.72 -2.70 -2.70
C SER A 152 8.61 -3.07 -1.49
N GLY A 153 8.71 -2.19 -0.49
CA GLY A 153 9.61 -2.38 0.65
C GLY A 153 11.09 -2.37 0.26
N GLY A 154 11.45 -1.68 -0.83
CA GLY A 154 12.81 -1.59 -1.36
C GLY A 154 13.28 -2.86 -2.10
N TRP A 155 12.38 -3.78 -2.42
CA TRP A 155 12.73 -5.06 -3.05
C TRP A 155 12.51 -5.02 -4.57
N LYS A 156 13.58 -5.27 -5.33
CA LYS A 156 13.55 -5.40 -6.81
C LYS A 156 12.75 -4.28 -7.48
N THR A 157 13.03 -3.05 -7.09
CA THR A 157 12.38 -1.85 -7.62
C THR A 157 12.72 -1.71 -9.12
N SER A 158 11.72 -1.85 -9.98
CA SER A 158 11.85 -1.56 -11.41
C SER A 158 11.50 -0.11 -11.70
N THR A 159 12.12 0.48 -12.72
CA THR A 159 11.76 1.82 -13.20
C THR A 159 10.32 1.83 -13.73
N CYS A 160 9.51 2.76 -13.24
CA CYS A 160 8.11 2.96 -13.65
C CYS A 160 7.96 4.39 -14.20
N ARG A 161 7.79 4.54 -15.51
CA ARG A 161 7.72 5.85 -16.19
C ARG A 161 6.67 5.83 -17.30
N GLY A 162 6.26 7.02 -17.75
CA GLY A 162 5.26 7.17 -18.81
C GLY A 162 3.91 6.59 -18.41
N ASP A 163 3.44 5.61 -19.18
CA ASP A 163 2.15 4.93 -18.95
C ASP A 163 2.10 4.25 -17.58
N CYS A 164 3.22 3.68 -17.10
CA CYS A 164 3.29 3.07 -15.77
C CYS A 164 3.04 4.08 -14.65
N GLN A 165 3.68 5.26 -14.71
CA GLN A 165 3.49 6.32 -13.72
C GLN A 165 2.05 6.86 -13.77
N THR A 166 1.52 7.05 -14.98
CA THR A 166 0.14 7.50 -15.20
C THR A 166 -0.87 6.51 -14.62
N ALA A 167 -0.69 5.21 -14.88
CA ALA A 167 -1.54 4.16 -14.37
C ALA A 167 -1.45 4.06 -12.84
N GLU A 168 -0.23 4.07 -12.26
CA GLU A 168 -0.04 4.03 -10.81
C GLU A 168 -0.71 5.21 -10.11
N LEU A 169 -0.47 6.45 -10.57
CA LEU A 169 -1.11 7.64 -9.99
C LEU A 169 -2.63 7.62 -10.14
N CYS A 170 -3.13 7.05 -11.23
CA CYS A 170 -4.56 6.86 -11.43
C CYS A 170 -5.13 5.85 -10.42
N GLU A 171 -4.47 4.71 -10.20
CA GLU A 171 -4.90 3.66 -9.27
C GLU A 171 -4.96 4.19 -7.82
N LEU A 172 -3.99 5.02 -7.41
CA LEU A 172 -4.03 5.69 -6.10
C LEU A 172 -5.24 6.60 -5.92
N ARG A 173 -5.86 7.04 -7.01
CA ARG A 173 -7.05 7.89 -7.04
C ARG A 173 -8.31 7.11 -7.47
N ALA A 174 -8.26 5.78 -7.44
CA ALA A 174 -9.33 4.90 -7.87
C ALA A 174 -9.95 4.12 -6.69
N GLY A 175 -10.47 4.83 -5.68
CA GLY A 175 -11.10 4.21 -4.49
C GLY A 175 -12.38 3.39 -4.75
N ARG A 176 -12.79 3.19 -6.00
CA ARG A 176 -13.87 2.26 -6.39
C ARG A 176 -13.56 1.57 -7.71
N SER A 177 -14.07 0.35 -7.89
CA SER A 177 -13.76 -0.49 -9.05
C SER A 177 -14.32 0.01 -10.39
N GLU A 178 -15.28 0.95 -10.41
CA GLU A 178 -15.69 1.62 -11.66
C GLU A 178 -14.64 2.59 -12.21
N GLU A 179 -13.67 2.97 -11.39
CA GLU A 179 -12.62 3.96 -11.69
C GLU A 179 -11.29 3.30 -12.00
N LEU A 180 -11.31 1.97 -12.24
CA LEU A 180 -10.15 1.21 -12.65
C LEU A 180 -9.47 1.90 -13.82
N CYS A 181 -8.16 2.04 -13.70
CA CYS A 181 -7.37 2.75 -14.68
C CYS A 181 -7.13 1.83 -15.87
N PRO A 182 -7.03 2.38 -17.09
CA PRO A 182 -6.73 1.56 -18.25
C PRO A 182 -5.38 0.86 -18.03
N GLU A 183 -5.38 -0.48 -17.98
CA GLU A 183 -4.15 -1.21 -18.29
C GLU A 183 -3.80 -0.95 -19.76
N GLU A 184 -2.50 -1.06 -20.09
CA GLU A 184 -1.97 -0.82 -21.44
C GLU A 184 -2.91 -1.33 -22.55
N PRO A 185 -3.12 -0.58 -23.64
CA PRO A 185 -4.00 -1.00 -24.71
C PRO A 185 -3.49 -2.31 -25.32
N TRP A 186 -4.22 -3.39 -25.04
CA TRP A 186 -4.05 -4.70 -25.65
C TRP A 186 -4.19 -4.58 -27.18
N GLY A 187 -3.06 -4.62 -27.88
CA GLY A 187 -3.03 -5.04 -29.28
C GLY A 187 -3.53 -6.48 -29.37
N PHE A 188 -4.43 -6.75 -30.31
CA PHE A 188 -5.03 -8.06 -30.56
C PHE A 188 -3.99 -9.19 -30.62
N GLY A 189 -3.94 -9.99 -29.54
CA GLY A 189 -3.19 -11.22 -29.46
C GLY A 189 -3.63 -11.98 -28.24
N LEU A 190 -4.19 -13.18 -28.43
CA LEU A 190 -4.41 -14.16 -27.37
C LEU A 190 -3.05 -14.53 -26.78
N ARG A 191 -2.56 -13.72 -25.84
CA ARG A 191 -1.40 -14.03 -25.02
C ARG A 191 -1.95 -14.45 -23.65
N ARG A 192 -1.77 -15.73 -23.35
CA ARG A 192 -1.90 -16.29 -21.99
C ARG A 192 -1.32 -15.27 -21.02
N ARG A 193 -2.09 -14.85 -20.00
CA ARG A 193 -1.67 -13.93 -18.91
C ARG A 193 -0.19 -14.11 -18.61
N GLN A 194 0.66 -13.29 -19.23
CA GLN A 194 2.03 -13.10 -18.81
C GLN A 194 1.91 -12.04 -17.72
N LEU A 195 1.45 -12.50 -16.55
CA LEU A 195 1.79 -11.87 -15.29
C LEU A 195 3.32 -11.82 -15.27
N SER A 196 3.89 -10.68 -15.64
CA SER A 196 5.29 -10.31 -15.42
C SER A 196 6.26 -11.50 -15.48
N GLU A 197 6.84 -11.76 -16.66
CA GLU A 197 8.10 -12.49 -16.76
C GLU A 197 9.31 -11.68 -16.23
N GLN A 198 9.05 -10.62 -15.46
CA GLN A 198 9.98 -10.05 -14.49
C GLN A 198 9.60 -10.34 -13.02
N ARG A 199 8.72 -11.32 -12.78
CA ARG A 199 8.81 -12.12 -11.55
C ARG A 199 10.13 -12.85 -11.63
N ALA A 200 11.17 -12.26 -11.03
CA ALA A 200 12.33 -13.02 -10.63
C ALA A 200 11.80 -14.31 -9.97
N LYS A 201 12.25 -15.46 -10.51
CA LYS A 201 11.85 -16.81 -10.12
C LYS A 201 11.46 -16.82 -8.64
N HIS A 202 10.26 -17.30 -8.34
CA HIS A 202 9.86 -17.61 -6.98
C HIS A 202 10.91 -18.55 -6.43
N ASP A 203 11.79 -18.05 -5.56
CA ASP A 203 12.59 -18.92 -4.72
C ASP A 203 11.59 -19.60 -3.79
N GLU A 204 11.48 -20.93 -3.90
CA GLU A 204 10.77 -21.74 -2.93
C GLU A 204 11.28 -21.35 -1.54
N CYS A 205 10.45 -20.65 -0.77
CA CYS A 205 10.71 -20.53 0.65
C CYS A 205 10.68 -21.94 1.22
N GLY A 206 11.83 -22.41 1.70
CA GLY A 206 11.97 -23.69 2.38
C GLY A 206 10.87 -23.90 3.42
N ARG A 207 10.53 -25.18 3.62
CA ARG A 207 9.46 -25.71 4.49
C ARG A 207 8.98 -24.75 5.57
N SER A 208 7.68 -24.46 5.53
CA SER A 208 6.95 -23.71 6.55
C SER A 208 7.27 -24.20 7.96
N ALA A 209 7.75 -23.30 8.84
CA ALA A 209 7.95 -23.58 10.26
C ALA A 209 6.64 -23.99 10.98
N ILE A 210 5.47 -23.83 10.34
CA ILE A 210 4.19 -24.33 10.84
C ILE A 210 4.19 -25.87 10.86
N SER A 211 4.84 -26.55 9.91
CA SER A 211 4.89 -28.02 9.92
C SER A 211 5.76 -28.57 11.07
N LEU A 212 6.80 -27.83 11.47
CA LEU A 212 7.64 -28.19 12.62
C LEU A 212 6.91 -28.04 13.96
N SER A 213 5.97 -27.09 14.05
CA SER A 213 5.15 -26.90 15.24
C SER A 213 4.13 -28.02 15.46
N PHE A 214 3.58 -28.61 14.39
CA PHE A 214 2.60 -29.72 14.52
C PHE A 214 3.24 -31.08 14.81
N GLU A 215 4.48 -31.34 14.37
CA GLU A 215 5.21 -32.56 14.74
C GLU A 215 5.64 -32.58 16.23
N ALA A 216 5.88 -31.40 16.82
CA ALA A 216 6.23 -31.27 18.23
C ALA A 216 5.04 -31.56 19.19
N PHE A 217 3.79 -31.42 18.73
CA PHE A 217 2.61 -31.81 19.51
C PHE A 217 2.24 -33.28 19.37
N ALA A 218 2.49 -33.90 18.20
CA ALA A 218 2.17 -35.32 17.97
C ALA A 218 3.12 -36.31 18.67
N SER A 219 4.32 -35.88 19.09
CA SER A 219 5.29 -36.74 19.79
C SER A 219 5.12 -36.78 21.31
N LYS A 220 4.29 -35.90 21.88
CA LYS A 220 4.13 -35.78 23.36
C LYS A 220 3.07 -36.70 23.97
N ASP A 221 2.24 -37.35 23.16
CA ASP A 221 1.21 -38.31 23.62
C ASP A 221 1.66 -39.78 23.57
N ARG A 222 2.98 -40.05 23.58
CA ARG A 222 3.53 -41.42 23.57
C ARG A 222 4.53 -41.71 24.69
N MET A 223 4.35 -41.08 25.85
CA MET A 223 5.01 -41.45 27.10
C MET A 223 4.03 -41.44 28.27
N LEU A 224 3.16 -42.46 28.30
CA LEU A 224 2.67 -43.16 29.49
C LEU A 224 2.54 -44.64 29.13
#